data_AF-A0A4D9D1J2-F1
#
_entry.id   AF-A0A4D9D1J2-F1
#
_cell.length_a   1.000
_cell.length_b   1.000
_cell.length_c   1.000
_cell.angle_alpha   90.00
_cell.angle_beta   90.00
_cell.angle_gamma   90.00
#
_symmetry.space_group_name_H-M   'P 1'
#
loop_
_entity.id
_entity.type
_entity.pdbx_description
1 polymer ?
#
loop_
_entity_poly.entity_id
_entity_poly.type
_entity_poly.pdbx_seq_one_letter_code
_entity_poly.pdbx_strand_id
1 'polypeptide(L)'
;MVELLLHPEAMEVVTNAGMLLGKVGDVQRILTRMRRAGSTVNDWLTLANTAEHVLLLQSCLAVLVHLTARLSSASDKGPTTAGEEEHRTNEGPYSSAMAMLQGFLDRISRQAVGRVSEALTKVLDLEVTRESKTVAVRMGCDEELDRLRGDYDGLEEFLSEEARGVLAEQSSQLLSKISVQFLPQVGFLVIVQANERIAVENDPRFRFLFAEGDALYYKTPRMDVLDDSIGDLSAAIQDLEGLLLRQLAEEILKEEIALTEAVRACAELDVLMAFAQLAGGLAWVRPMVTEERVVVVKDGRHPLQELTVETFIPNDVFLMGGDGNAVHRDGDDEKHAQKQGLEHCNQNGTRGVAVVTGPNFSGKSVYIKMVGMLVYLAHLGCFLPCQQALIGVVDSIRTRIASAETVTVQQSSFTIDCSQMNAVFQNASPSSLVLVDEFGKGSAETDGLALLVACLSRLQRLGARALVTTHFLELFQRKGLLSPQLANDISYRMDIFVPPLPPPTSPSISYSPATAASTPSAANIHTIVPLFKLTKGVASSSDGFSCAALAGLAPSLIRRAEQIAKYHVEGSMKLEPLARPIAFCGGSENEKEEKNQGREVLRFNLQAQEALELFLGVEDWLLEKDQDLQGFIELLQQV
;
A
#
# COMPACT_ATOMS: atom_id res chain seq x y z
N MET A 1 21.83 2.73 8.38
CA MET A 1 21.85 3.07 6.95
C MET A 1 21.01 4.29 6.62
N VAL A 2 19.69 4.30 6.87
CA VAL A 2 18.80 5.42 6.52
C VAL A 2 19.32 6.78 7.01
N GLU A 3 19.82 6.85 8.25
CA GLU A 3 20.43 8.06 8.81
C GLU A 3 21.67 8.56 8.05
N LEU A 4 22.51 7.63 7.58
CA LEU A 4 23.69 7.97 6.76
C LEU A 4 23.24 8.55 5.42
N LEU A 5 22.21 7.97 4.79
CA LEU A 5 21.66 8.43 3.51
C LEU A 5 21.01 9.82 3.61
N LEU A 6 20.55 10.21 4.80
CA LEU A 6 20.05 11.54 5.11
C LEU A 6 21.14 12.59 5.38
N HIS A 7 22.40 12.15 5.55
CA HIS A 7 23.49 13.07 5.90
C HIS A 7 23.74 14.07 4.75
N PRO A 8 23.94 15.38 5.03
CA PRO A 8 24.12 16.39 3.99
C PRO A 8 25.26 16.08 3.00
N GLU A 9 26.38 15.56 3.49
CA GLU A 9 27.51 15.15 2.63
C GLU A 9 27.21 13.94 1.73
N ALA A 10 26.21 13.12 2.06
CA ALA A 10 25.83 11.95 1.28
C ALA A 10 24.78 12.28 0.19
N MET A 11 24.10 13.42 0.29
CA MET A 11 22.90 13.75 -0.50
C MET A 11 23.14 13.74 -2.01
N GLU A 12 24.29 14.24 -2.48
CA GLU A 12 24.64 14.20 -3.91
C GLU A 12 24.82 12.75 -4.40
N VAL A 13 25.54 11.92 -3.63
CA VAL A 13 25.79 10.52 -3.97
C VAL A 13 24.49 9.71 -3.96
N VAL A 14 23.62 9.97 -2.99
CA VAL A 14 22.28 9.36 -2.88
C VAL A 14 21.41 9.77 -4.07
N THR A 15 21.41 11.04 -4.47
CA THR A 15 20.64 11.49 -5.63
C THR A 15 21.11 10.79 -6.91
N ASN A 16 22.43 10.69 -7.10
CA ASN A 16 23.01 9.99 -8.24
C ASN A 16 22.68 8.48 -8.21
N ALA A 17 22.83 7.82 -7.06
CA ALA A 17 22.48 6.42 -6.89
C ALA A 17 20.99 6.16 -7.20
N GLY A 18 20.09 7.07 -6.82
CA GLY A 18 18.65 6.94 -7.08
C GLY A 18 18.32 7.03 -8.57
N MET A 19 18.97 7.94 -9.30
CA MET A 19 18.85 8.03 -10.76
C MET A 19 19.36 6.76 -11.47
N LEU A 20 20.42 6.14 -10.94
CA LEU A 20 20.94 4.88 -11.48
C LEU A 20 20.01 3.70 -11.20
N LEU A 21 19.47 3.60 -9.97
CA LEU A 21 18.52 2.56 -9.57
C LEU A 21 17.24 2.58 -10.41
N GLY A 22 16.73 3.77 -10.74
CA GLY A 22 15.56 3.92 -11.62
C GLY A 22 15.74 3.37 -13.04
N LYS A 23 16.96 3.05 -13.44
CA LYS A 23 17.31 2.46 -14.74
C LYS A 23 17.66 0.97 -14.67
N VAL A 24 17.70 0.39 -13.47
CA VAL A 24 17.89 -1.05 -13.24
C VAL A 24 16.57 -1.76 -13.53
N GLY A 25 16.59 -2.72 -14.46
CA GLY A 25 15.42 -3.49 -14.87
C GLY A 25 15.26 -4.81 -14.13
N ASP A 26 14.12 -5.48 -14.37
CA ASP A 26 13.84 -6.82 -13.84
C ASP A 26 14.62 -7.89 -14.63
N VAL A 27 15.84 -8.15 -14.16
CA VAL A 27 16.74 -9.13 -14.78
C VAL A 27 16.25 -10.57 -14.59
N GLN A 28 15.58 -10.91 -13.47
CA GLN A 28 15.14 -12.29 -13.25
C GLN A 28 14.14 -12.74 -14.32
N ARG A 29 13.21 -11.86 -14.67
CA ARG A 29 12.26 -12.10 -15.76
C ARG A 29 12.96 -12.25 -17.11
N ILE A 30 13.96 -11.41 -17.38
CA ILE A 30 14.75 -11.44 -18.62
C ILE A 30 15.52 -12.76 -18.74
N LEU A 31 16.27 -13.16 -17.70
CA LEU A 31 17.04 -14.40 -17.69
C LEU A 31 16.16 -15.64 -17.86
N THR A 32 14.96 -15.63 -17.26
CA THR A 32 13.97 -16.71 -17.42
C THR A 32 13.49 -16.84 -18.89
N ARG A 33 13.33 -15.71 -19.59
CA ARG A 33 12.97 -15.69 -21.02
C ARG A 33 14.14 -16.11 -21.91
N MET A 34 15.35 -15.66 -21.58
CA MET A 34 16.59 -16.06 -22.27
C MET A 34 16.76 -17.58 -22.25
N ARG A 35 16.53 -18.23 -21.11
CA ARG A 35 16.59 -19.69 -20.98
C ARG A 35 15.61 -20.42 -21.91
N ARG A 36 14.49 -19.80 -22.25
CA ARG A 36 13.46 -20.35 -23.15
C ARG A 36 13.64 -19.91 -24.61
N ALA A 37 14.76 -19.26 -24.94
CA ALA A 37 15.02 -18.65 -26.24
C ALA A 37 13.92 -17.68 -26.71
N GLY A 38 13.26 -17.00 -25.76
CA GLY A 38 12.14 -16.07 -26.01
C GLY A 38 12.48 -14.61 -25.73
N SER A 39 13.75 -14.21 -25.84
CA SER A 39 14.21 -12.86 -25.56
C SER A 39 13.75 -11.86 -26.61
N THR A 40 13.23 -10.73 -26.16
CA THR A 40 12.85 -9.61 -27.01
C THR A 40 13.98 -8.57 -27.11
N VAL A 41 13.90 -7.68 -28.09
CA VAL A 41 14.84 -6.54 -28.25
C VAL A 41 14.95 -5.72 -26.96
N ASN A 42 13.82 -5.47 -26.30
CA ASN A 42 13.77 -4.75 -25.03
C ASN A 42 14.47 -5.49 -23.89
N ASP A 43 14.43 -6.83 -23.88
CA ASP A 43 15.09 -7.63 -22.86
C ASP A 43 16.62 -7.44 -22.96
N TRP A 44 17.19 -7.46 -24.17
CA TRP A 44 18.62 -7.20 -24.41
C TRP A 44 19.05 -5.78 -24.04
N LEU A 45 18.28 -4.77 -24.46
CA LEU A 45 18.55 -3.37 -24.12
C LEU A 45 18.46 -3.11 -22.61
N THR A 46 17.45 -3.68 -21.95
CA THR A 46 17.25 -3.53 -20.50
C THR A 46 18.39 -4.21 -19.74
N LEU A 47 18.84 -5.37 -20.19
CA LEU A 47 19.95 -6.10 -19.58
C LEU A 47 21.28 -5.35 -19.70
N ALA A 48 21.58 -4.81 -20.89
CA ALA A 48 22.76 -3.99 -21.13
C ALA A 48 22.74 -2.72 -20.26
N ASN A 49 21.62 -2.01 -20.26
CA ASN A 49 21.43 -0.84 -19.42
C ASN A 49 21.58 -1.18 -17.93
N THR A 50 21.00 -2.30 -17.48
CA THR A 50 21.10 -2.73 -16.09
C THR A 50 22.54 -3.04 -15.69
N ALA A 51 23.29 -3.79 -16.51
CA ALA A 51 24.67 -4.14 -16.22
C ALA A 51 25.55 -2.88 -16.07
N GLU A 52 25.41 -1.92 -16.97
CA GLU A 52 26.13 -0.63 -16.91
C GLU A 52 25.78 0.15 -15.64
N HIS A 53 24.49 0.29 -15.32
CA HIS A 53 24.05 1.09 -14.18
C HIS A 53 24.41 0.45 -12.83
N VAL A 54 24.43 -0.89 -12.75
CA VAL A 54 24.90 -1.61 -11.56
C VAL A 54 26.40 -1.38 -11.32
N LEU A 55 27.22 -1.31 -12.37
CA LEU A 55 28.66 -1.00 -12.25
C LEU A 55 28.89 0.44 -11.76
N LEU A 56 28.10 1.39 -12.26
CA LEU A 56 28.13 2.78 -11.79
C LEU A 56 27.68 2.89 -10.33
N LEU A 57 26.62 2.17 -9.96
CA LEU A 57 26.10 2.15 -8.59
C LEU A 57 27.13 1.59 -7.61
N GLN A 58 27.90 0.58 -8.00
CA GLN A 58 29.01 0.07 -7.19
C GLN A 58 30.04 1.17 -6.88
N SER A 59 30.31 2.05 -7.86
CA SER A 59 31.22 3.19 -7.67
C SER A 59 30.64 4.20 -6.68
N CYS A 60 29.33 4.48 -6.75
CA CYS A 60 28.63 5.32 -5.76
C CYS A 60 28.70 4.71 -4.35
N LEU A 61 28.49 3.40 -4.21
CA LEU A 61 28.59 2.69 -2.93
C LEU A 61 30.01 2.78 -2.35
N ALA A 62 31.05 2.66 -3.16
CA ALA A 62 32.43 2.84 -2.71
C ALA A 62 32.69 4.26 -2.18
N VAL A 63 32.13 5.29 -2.82
CA VAL A 63 32.19 6.68 -2.32
C VAL A 63 31.47 6.79 -0.97
N LEU A 64 30.30 6.18 -0.81
CA LEU A 64 29.58 6.16 0.47
C LEU A 64 30.39 5.47 1.58
N VAL A 65 31.12 4.39 1.28
CA VAL A 65 32.01 3.72 2.24
C VAL A 65 33.12 4.68 2.71
N HIS A 66 33.78 5.38 1.79
CA HIS A 66 34.82 6.34 2.13
C HIS A 66 34.29 7.52 2.96
N LEU A 67 33.12 8.04 2.61
CA LEU A 67 32.44 9.09 3.35
C LEU A 67 32.08 8.62 4.77
N THR A 68 31.56 7.42 4.90
CA THR A 68 31.15 6.86 6.20
C THR A 68 32.36 6.59 7.10
N ALA A 69 33.48 6.13 6.54
CA ALA A 69 34.75 5.99 7.27
C ALA A 69 35.25 7.35 7.79
N ARG A 70 35.17 8.40 6.96
CA ARG A 70 35.51 9.78 7.37
C ARG A 70 34.61 10.29 8.50
N LEU A 71 33.29 10.16 8.36
CA LEU A 71 32.32 10.58 9.38
C LEU A 71 32.52 9.84 10.71
N SER A 72 32.80 8.54 10.65
CA SER A 72 33.10 7.73 11.83
C SER A 72 34.37 8.22 12.55
N SER A 73 35.41 8.61 11.80
CA SER A 73 36.66 9.15 12.37
C SER A 73 36.54 10.59 12.90
N ALA A 74 35.58 11.37 12.42
CA ALA A 74 35.33 12.74 12.86
C ALA A 74 34.52 12.79 14.16
N SER A 75 33.57 11.87 14.32
CA SER A 75 32.78 11.72 15.55
C SER A 75 33.62 11.37 16.78
N ASP A 76 34.75 10.70 16.59
CA ASP A 76 35.67 10.27 17.66
C ASP A 76 36.57 11.40 18.19
N LYS A 77 36.54 12.60 17.57
CA LYS A 77 37.38 13.75 17.90
C LYS A 77 36.64 14.95 18.50
N GLY A 78 35.35 14.81 18.81
CA GLY A 78 34.56 15.86 19.48
C GLY A 78 34.97 16.07 20.96
N PRO A 79 34.79 17.28 21.52
CA PRO A 79 35.16 17.55 22.92
C PRO A 79 34.28 16.72 23.85
N THR A 80 34.90 15.88 24.68
CA THR A 80 34.24 15.11 25.74
C THR A 80 33.66 16.05 26.80
N THR A 81 32.34 16.24 26.78
CA THR A 81 31.60 16.76 27.94
C THR A 81 31.42 15.63 28.96
N ALA A 82 32.05 15.79 30.13
CA ALA A 82 31.95 14.87 31.26
C ALA A 82 30.49 14.76 31.73
N GLY A 83 29.84 13.62 31.46
CA GLY A 83 28.47 13.35 31.92
C GLY A 83 27.71 12.22 31.23
N GLU A 84 28.14 11.77 30.04
CA GLU A 84 27.41 10.78 29.21
C GLU A 84 28.19 9.48 28.96
N GLU A 85 28.90 8.94 29.96
CA GLU A 85 29.77 7.78 29.76
C GLU A 85 29.14 6.40 30.00
N GLU A 86 27.95 6.29 30.60
CA GLU A 86 27.51 4.95 31.05
C GLU A 86 26.79 4.06 30.02
N HIS A 87 26.38 4.55 28.83
CA HIS A 87 25.62 3.74 27.84
C HIS A 87 26.05 3.88 26.37
N ARG A 88 27.31 4.23 26.09
CA ARG A 88 27.85 4.15 24.72
C ARG A 88 28.32 2.72 24.45
N THR A 89 27.58 1.98 23.63
CA THR A 89 28.15 0.81 22.96
C THR A 89 29.41 1.26 22.22
N ASN A 90 30.47 0.45 22.29
CA ASN A 90 31.83 0.77 21.81
C ASN A 90 31.95 0.85 20.27
N GLU A 91 30.83 1.08 19.58
CA GLU A 91 30.69 1.10 18.14
C GLU A 91 30.33 2.52 17.68
N GLY A 92 31.14 3.11 16.79
CA GLY A 92 30.86 4.45 16.26
C GLY A 92 29.47 4.53 15.58
N PRO A 93 28.90 5.74 15.42
CA PRO A 93 27.49 5.95 15.01
C PRO A 93 27.12 5.32 13.66
N TYR A 94 28.10 4.99 12.82
CA TYR A 94 27.92 4.38 11.51
C TYR A 94 28.61 3.01 11.33
N SER A 95 29.02 2.32 12.42
CA SER A 95 29.65 0.99 12.34
C SER A 95 28.80 -0.03 11.55
N SER A 96 27.51 -0.12 11.89
CA SER A 96 26.55 -1.01 11.26
C SER A 96 26.24 -0.60 9.82
N ALA A 97 26.23 0.71 9.54
CA ALA A 97 26.06 1.22 8.17
C ALA A 97 27.27 0.86 7.29
N MET A 98 28.50 0.94 7.83
CA MET A 98 29.72 0.49 7.13
C MET A 98 29.64 -0.99 6.77
N ALA A 99 29.29 -1.85 7.72
CA ALA A 99 29.17 -3.28 7.49
C ALA A 99 28.12 -3.61 6.41
N MET A 100 26.99 -2.90 6.42
CA MET A 100 25.94 -3.08 5.42
C MET A 100 26.37 -2.58 4.03
N LEU A 101 27.07 -1.44 3.91
CA LEU A 101 27.63 -0.96 2.64
C LEU A 101 28.67 -1.95 2.07
N GLN A 102 29.53 -2.50 2.92
CA GLN A 102 30.49 -3.53 2.52
C GLN A 102 29.76 -4.80 2.04
N GLY A 103 28.72 -5.24 2.76
CA GLY A 103 27.88 -6.36 2.33
C GLY A 103 27.22 -6.14 0.97
N PHE A 104 26.79 -4.92 0.64
CA PHE A 104 26.28 -4.59 -0.69
C PHE A 104 27.38 -4.65 -1.77
N LEU A 105 28.58 -4.14 -1.48
CA LEU A 105 29.72 -4.21 -2.41
C LEU A 105 30.16 -5.65 -2.68
N ASP A 106 30.14 -6.52 -1.68
CA ASP A 106 30.51 -7.93 -1.82
C ASP A 106 29.49 -8.71 -2.68
N ARG A 107 28.20 -8.39 -2.54
CA ARG A 107 27.13 -8.98 -3.36
C ARG A 107 27.13 -8.47 -4.80
N ILE A 108 27.53 -7.22 -5.02
CA ILE A 108 27.65 -6.63 -6.36
C ILE A 108 29.05 -6.96 -6.93
N SER A 109 29.19 -8.14 -7.52
CA SER A 109 30.45 -8.57 -8.12
C SER A 109 30.79 -7.76 -9.37
N ARG A 110 31.79 -6.87 -9.25
CA ARG A 110 32.30 -6.07 -10.38
C ARG A 110 32.76 -6.93 -11.55
N GLN A 111 33.40 -8.07 -11.24
CA GLN A 111 33.95 -8.95 -12.26
C GLN A 111 32.86 -9.70 -13.03
N ALA A 112 31.81 -10.17 -12.35
CA ALA A 112 30.72 -10.87 -13.00
C ALA A 112 29.88 -9.92 -13.86
N VAL A 113 29.43 -8.79 -13.28
CA VAL A 113 28.64 -7.79 -14.01
C VAL A 113 29.46 -7.15 -15.12
N GLY A 114 30.77 -6.94 -14.90
CA GLY A 114 31.71 -6.45 -15.91
C GLY A 114 31.83 -7.38 -17.11
N ARG A 115 31.96 -8.71 -16.89
CA ARG A 115 31.99 -9.70 -17.97
C ARG A 115 30.69 -9.71 -18.78
N VAL A 116 29.54 -9.62 -18.11
CA VAL A 116 28.23 -9.52 -18.79
C VAL A 116 28.15 -8.24 -19.63
N SER A 117 28.54 -7.10 -19.07
CA SER A 117 28.55 -5.82 -19.78
C SER A 117 29.49 -5.86 -20.98
N GLU A 118 30.70 -6.42 -20.82
CA GLU A 118 31.68 -6.55 -21.90
C GLU A 118 31.19 -7.49 -23.01
N ALA A 119 30.61 -8.64 -22.68
CA ALA A 119 30.04 -9.56 -23.66
C ALA A 119 28.89 -8.92 -24.44
N LEU A 120 27.97 -8.23 -23.75
CA LEU A 120 26.86 -7.50 -24.37
C LEU A 120 27.38 -6.41 -25.28
N THR A 121 28.29 -5.57 -24.79
CA THR A 121 28.86 -4.51 -25.62
C THR A 121 29.60 -5.14 -26.79
N LYS A 122 30.45 -6.16 -26.63
CA LYS A 122 31.24 -6.74 -27.72
C LYS A 122 30.37 -7.26 -28.89
N VAL A 123 29.27 -7.94 -28.59
CA VAL A 123 28.44 -8.61 -29.60
C VAL A 123 27.33 -7.69 -30.14
N LEU A 124 26.70 -6.87 -29.29
CA LEU A 124 25.54 -6.07 -29.68
C LEU A 124 25.91 -4.63 -30.06
N ASP A 125 25.32 -4.16 -31.15
CA ASP A 125 25.26 -2.72 -31.44
C ASP A 125 24.04 -2.11 -30.76
N LEU A 126 24.25 -1.51 -29.59
CA LEU A 126 23.17 -0.96 -28.76
C LEU A 126 22.53 0.29 -29.38
N GLU A 127 23.24 1.04 -30.22
CA GLU A 127 22.71 2.22 -30.89
C GLU A 127 21.78 1.82 -32.02
N VAL A 128 22.28 0.98 -32.94
CA VAL A 128 21.49 0.46 -34.06
C VAL A 128 20.29 -0.35 -33.56
N THR A 129 20.46 -1.16 -32.52
CA THR A 129 19.37 -1.95 -31.93
C THR A 129 18.23 -1.06 -31.41
N ARG A 130 18.55 0.13 -30.87
CA ARG A 130 17.57 1.07 -30.36
C ARG A 130 16.79 1.75 -31.49
N GLU A 131 17.45 2.09 -32.59
CA GLU A 131 16.84 2.79 -33.72
C GLU A 131 16.01 1.86 -34.61
N SER A 132 16.56 0.71 -34.96
CA SER A 132 15.95 -0.27 -35.87
C SER A 132 14.82 -1.08 -35.23
N LYS A 133 14.75 -1.14 -33.90
CA LYS A 133 13.87 -2.05 -33.14
C LYS A 133 14.07 -3.53 -33.48
N THR A 134 15.23 -3.89 -34.01
CA THR A 134 15.68 -5.28 -34.21
C THR A 134 17.01 -5.46 -33.48
N VAL A 135 17.34 -6.69 -33.06
CA VAL A 135 18.62 -6.94 -32.38
C VAL A 135 19.72 -6.91 -33.43
N ALA A 136 20.61 -5.92 -33.35
CA ALA A 136 21.71 -5.77 -34.29
C ALA A 136 23.03 -6.29 -33.67
N VAL A 137 23.65 -7.26 -34.34
CA VAL A 137 25.02 -7.69 -34.02
C VAL A 137 26.01 -6.66 -34.57
N ARG A 138 27.04 -6.32 -33.79
CA ARG A 138 28.05 -5.32 -34.18
C ARG A 138 28.95 -5.81 -35.31
N MET A 139 29.33 -4.89 -36.20
CA MET A 139 30.37 -5.11 -37.22
C MET A 139 31.73 -5.46 -36.57
N GLY A 140 32.44 -6.44 -37.12
CA GLY A 140 33.71 -6.94 -36.59
C GLY A 140 33.56 -7.98 -35.49
N CYS A 141 32.33 -8.42 -35.17
CA CYS A 141 32.09 -9.51 -34.22
C CYS A 141 32.39 -10.88 -34.85
N ASP A 142 32.04 -11.06 -36.12
CA ASP A 142 32.25 -12.30 -36.88
C ASP A 142 32.55 -11.95 -38.35
N GLU A 143 33.68 -12.45 -38.85
CA GLU A 143 34.15 -12.11 -40.20
C GLU A 143 33.21 -12.61 -41.30
N GLU A 144 32.53 -13.75 -41.08
CA GLU A 144 31.65 -14.32 -42.09
C GLU A 144 30.33 -13.56 -42.14
N LEU A 145 29.77 -13.20 -40.98
CA LEU A 145 28.60 -12.33 -40.91
C LEU A 145 28.85 -10.98 -41.59
N ASP A 146 30.03 -10.38 -41.36
CA ASP A 146 30.40 -9.11 -41.97
C ASP A 146 30.51 -9.21 -43.50
N ARG A 147 31.08 -10.30 -44.03
CA ARG A 147 31.13 -10.56 -45.48
C ARG A 147 29.75 -10.69 -46.07
N LEU A 148 28.88 -11.51 -45.47
CA LEU A 148 27.52 -11.73 -45.96
C LEU A 148 26.69 -10.44 -45.93
N ARG A 149 26.84 -9.61 -44.88
CA ARG A 149 26.21 -8.28 -44.82
C ARG A 149 26.75 -7.36 -45.90
N GLY A 150 28.07 -7.37 -46.16
CA GLY A 150 28.67 -6.60 -47.25
C GLY A 150 28.14 -7.00 -48.63
N ASP A 151 28.02 -8.31 -48.89
CA ASP A 151 27.45 -8.84 -50.13
C ASP A 151 25.96 -8.48 -50.27
N TYR A 152 25.22 -8.48 -49.16
CA TYR A 152 23.81 -8.08 -49.11
C TYR A 152 23.61 -6.57 -49.32
N ASP A 153 24.42 -5.72 -48.70
CA ASP A 153 24.35 -4.26 -48.86
C ASP A 153 24.77 -3.83 -50.28
N GLY A 154 25.71 -4.56 -50.90
CA GLY A 154 26.12 -4.37 -52.29
C GLY A 154 25.10 -4.89 -53.32
N LEU A 155 24.05 -5.59 -52.87
CA LEU A 155 23.08 -6.24 -53.74
C LEU A 155 22.29 -5.22 -54.58
N GLU A 156 21.98 -4.03 -54.06
CA GLU A 156 21.21 -3.03 -54.82
C GLU A 156 21.99 -2.51 -56.04
N GLU A 157 23.30 -2.29 -55.90
CA GLU A 157 24.18 -1.89 -56.99
C GLU A 157 24.33 -3.02 -58.02
N PHE A 158 24.47 -4.26 -57.52
CA PHE A 158 24.54 -5.47 -58.35
C PHE A 158 23.24 -5.71 -59.13
N LEU A 159 22.07 -5.61 -58.50
CA LEU A 159 20.77 -5.75 -59.16
C LEU A 159 20.55 -4.66 -60.22
N SER A 160 21.05 -3.46 -59.97
CA SER A 160 21.02 -2.36 -60.93
C SER A 160 21.93 -2.63 -62.14
N GLU A 161 23.04 -3.33 -61.96
CA GLU A 161 23.91 -3.79 -63.05
C GLU A 161 23.27 -4.95 -63.83
N GLU A 162 22.69 -5.92 -63.14
CA GLU A 162 21.97 -7.03 -63.77
C GLU A 162 20.74 -6.55 -64.55
N ALA A 163 20.01 -5.55 -64.04
CA ALA A 163 18.93 -4.89 -64.77
C ALA A 163 19.45 -4.28 -66.09
N ARG A 164 20.62 -3.63 -66.06
CA ARG A 164 21.30 -3.11 -67.26
C ARG A 164 21.77 -4.22 -68.20
N GLY A 165 22.24 -5.34 -67.67
CA GLY A 165 22.65 -6.52 -68.44
C GLY A 165 21.47 -7.18 -69.18
N VAL A 166 20.33 -7.34 -68.51
CA VAL A 166 19.09 -7.84 -69.12
C VAL A 166 18.60 -6.88 -70.21
N LEU A 167 18.71 -5.57 -69.99
CA LEU A 167 18.40 -4.56 -71.01
C LEU A 167 19.35 -4.62 -72.22
N ALA A 168 20.64 -4.94 -72.02
CA ALA A 168 21.65 -5.00 -73.08
C ALA A 168 21.51 -6.23 -73.99
N GLU A 169 20.95 -7.33 -73.49
CA GLU A 169 20.65 -8.55 -74.27
C GLU A 169 19.36 -8.45 -75.09
N GLN A 170 18.62 -7.36 -74.94
CA GLN A 170 17.37 -7.07 -75.64
C GLN A 170 17.62 -6.12 -76.82
N SER A 171 16.88 -6.34 -77.90
CA SER A 171 16.90 -5.45 -79.07
C SER A 171 16.40 -4.06 -78.67
N SER A 172 17.01 -3.01 -79.23
CA SER A 172 16.97 -1.58 -78.86
C SER A 172 15.60 -0.86 -78.78
N GLN A 173 14.47 -1.57 -78.73
CA GLN A 173 13.11 -0.99 -78.67
C GLN A 173 12.45 -1.04 -77.28
N LEU A 174 13.04 -1.71 -76.29
CA LEU A 174 12.44 -2.03 -74.97
C LEU A 174 12.88 -1.10 -73.81
N LEU A 175 13.60 -0.02 -74.10
CA LEU A 175 14.46 0.62 -73.11
C LEU A 175 13.84 1.86 -72.47
N SER A 176 12.88 1.69 -71.56
CA SER A 176 12.70 2.74 -70.53
C SER A 176 12.40 2.29 -69.11
N LYS A 177 11.87 1.08 -68.85
CA LYS A 177 11.39 0.74 -67.49
C LYS A 177 11.41 -0.75 -67.12
N ILE A 178 12.56 -1.40 -67.19
CA ILE A 178 12.75 -2.70 -66.52
C ILE A 178 13.36 -2.47 -65.14
N SER A 179 12.76 -3.05 -64.10
CA SER A 179 13.34 -3.11 -62.75
C SER A 179 13.49 -4.55 -62.30
N VAL A 180 14.49 -4.81 -61.46
CA VAL A 180 14.70 -6.13 -60.84
C VAL A 180 14.37 -5.99 -59.35
N GLN A 181 13.61 -6.94 -58.81
CA GLN A 181 13.21 -6.95 -57.40
C GLN A 181 13.26 -8.36 -56.83
N PHE A 182 13.65 -8.49 -55.56
CA PHE A 182 13.59 -9.74 -54.82
C PHE A 182 12.29 -9.84 -54.00
N LEU A 183 11.59 -10.96 -54.10
CA LEU A 183 10.44 -11.30 -53.25
C LEU A 183 10.72 -12.60 -52.47
N PRO A 184 10.69 -12.62 -51.12
CA PRO A 184 11.13 -13.76 -50.31
C PRO A 184 10.45 -15.12 -50.59
N GLN A 185 9.24 -15.15 -51.16
CA GLN A 185 8.53 -16.41 -51.49
C GLN A 185 8.65 -16.84 -52.96
N VAL A 186 9.20 -15.98 -53.82
CA VAL A 186 9.22 -16.18 -55.28
C VAL A 186 10.64 -16.13 -55.86
N GLY A 187 11.53 -15.37 -55.22
CA GLY A 187 12.91 -15.13 -55.67
C GLY A 187 13.11 -13.79 -56.36
N PHE A 188 14.21 -13.65 -57.09
CA PHE A 188 14.51 -12.52 -57.95
C PHE A 188 13.61 -12.51 -59.18
N LEU A 189 13.10 -11.33 -59.51
CA LEU A 189 12.10 -11.12 -60.53
C LEU A 189 12.45 -9.91 -61.39
N VAL A 190 12.11 -10.02 -62.67
CA VAL A 190 12.13 -8.91 -63.61
C VAL A 190 10.72 -8.33 -63.71
N ILE A 191 10.60 -7.03 -63.44
CA ILE A 191 9.35 -6.29 -63.51
C ILE A 191 9.33 -5.49 -64.80
N VAL A 192 8.23 -5.64 -65.54
CA VAL A 192 7.97 -4.96 -66.81
C VAL A 192 6.61 -4.28 -66.74
N GLN A 193 6.46 -3.08 -67.32
CA GLN A 193 5.16 -2.40 -67.38
C GLN A 193 4.20 -3.07 -68.37
N ALA A 194 2.89 -3.03 -68.12
CA ALA A 194 1.91 -3.79 -68.92
C ALA A 194 1.80 -3.32 -70.38
N ASN A 195 2.19 -2.08 -70.68
CA ASN A 195 2.29 -1.53 -72.04
C ASN A 195 3.39 -2.20 -72.88
N GLU A 196 4.38 -2.86 -72.26
CA GLU A 196 5.51 -3.53 -72.91
C GLU A 196 5.33 -5.07 -72.99
N ARG A 197 4.17 -5.59 -72.56
CA ARG A 197 3.85 -7.04 -72.49
C ARG A 197 4.12 -7.81 -73.79
N ILE A 198 3.73 -7.22 -74.93
CA ILE A 198 3.82 -7.87 -76.25
C ILE A 198 5.27 -8.12 -76.66
N ALA A 199 6.20 -7.28 -76.20
CA ALA A 199 7.61 -7.42 -76.55
C ALA A 199 8.30 -8.54 -75.73
N VAL A 200 7.80 -8.84 -74.54
CA VAL A 200 8.35 -9.86 -73.63
C VAL A 200 7.71 -11.23 -73.82
N GLU A 201 6.41 -11.30 -74.16
CA GLU A 201 5.71 -12.58 -74.44
C GLU A 201 6.27 -13.37 -75.63
N ASN A 202 6.99 -12.70 -76.54
CA ASN A 202 7.62 -13.35 -77.69
C ASN A 202 9.02 -13.92 -77.40
N ASP A 203 9.61 -13.63 -76.23
CA ASP A 203 10.92 -14.15 -75.83
C ASP A 203 10.75 -15.38 -74.92
N PRO A 204 11.19 -16.58 -75.35
CA PRO A 204 11.05 -17.81 -74.56
C PRO A 204 11.85 -17.78 -73.25
N ARG A 205 12.76 -16.81 -73.06
CA ARG A 205 13.55 -16.64 -71.84
C ARG A 205 12.76 -16.00 -70.69
N PHE A 206 11.61 -15.38 -70.95
CA PHE A 206 10.80 -14.72 -69.93
C PHE A 206 9.61 -15.59 -69.53
N ARG A 207 9.69 -16.20 -68.35
CA ARG A 207 8.59 -16.98 -67.79
C ARG A 207 7.69 -16.07 -66.95
N PHE A 208 6.48 -15.80 -67.44
CA PHE A 208 5.48 -15.03 -66.69
C PHE A 208 5.07 -15.76 -65.40
N LEU A 209 4.93 -15.01 -64.30
CA LEU A 209 4.47 -15.54 -63.01
C LEU A 209 3.12 -14.97 -62.60
N PHE A 210 3.04 -13.65 -62.42
CA PHE A 210 1.81 -12.96 -62.03
C PHE A 210 1.85 -11.48 -62.44
N ALA A 211 0.71 -10.82 -62.33
CA ALA A 211 0.53 -9.40 -62.62
C ALA A 211 -0.10 -8.70 -61.42
N GLU A 212 0.38 -7.51 -61.08
CA GLU A 212 -0.17 -6.68 -60.02
C GLU A 212 -0.32 -5.24 -60.55
N GLY A 213 -1.57 -4.81 -60.74
CA GLY A 213 -1.85 -3.51 -61.37
C GLY A 213 -1.27 -3.43 -62.79
N ASP A 214 -0.40 -2.44 -63.01
CA ASP A 214 0.28 -2.17 -64.30
C ASP A 214 1.69 -2.80 -64.37
N ALA A 215 2.07 -3.60 -63.37
CA ALA A 215 3.37 -4.28 -63.28
C ALA A 215 3.21 -5.79 -63.55
N LEU A 216 4.04 -6.32 -64.45
CA LEU A 216 4.10 -7.72 -64.83
C LEU A 216 5.41 -8.34 -64.33
N TYR A 217 5.32 -9.45 -63.62
CA TYR A 217 6.46 -10.12 -63.00
C TYR A 217 6.87 -11.35 -63.80
N TYR A 218 8.14 -11.39 -64.18
CA TYR A 218 8.74 -12.46 -64.98
C TYR A 218 9.97 -13.05 -64.29
N LYS A 219 10.24 -14.32 -64.58
CA LYS A 219 11.45 -15.03 -64.17
C LYS A 219 12.28 -15.37 -65.41
N THR A 220 13.58 -15.09 -65.37
CA THR A 220 14.52 -15.38 -66.46
C THR A 220 15.59 -16.35 -65.97
N PRO A 221 16.31 -17.06 -66.86
CA PRO A 221 17.40 -17.97 -66.47
C PRO A 221 18.48 -17.28 -65.62
N ARG A 222 18.72 -15.98 -65.83
CA ARG A 222 19.62 -15.19 -64.98
C ARG A 222 19.08 -15.07 -63.56
N MET A 223 17.79 -14.79 -63.40
CA MET A 223 17.18 -14.69 -62.07
C MET A 223 17.20 -16.03 -61.32
N ASP A 224 17.04 -17.16 -62.01
CA ASP A 224 17.18 -18.49 -61.39
C ASP A 224 18.61 -18.71 -60.84
N VAL A 225 19.65 -18.23 -61.54
CA VAL A 225 21.05 -18.29 -61.05
C VAL A 225 21.27 -17.35 -59.85
N LEU A 226 20.61 -16.19 -59.84
CA LEU A 226 20.67 -15.27 -58.71
C LEU A 226 19.95 -15.83 -57.48
N ASP A 227 18.84 -16.54 -57.67
CA ASP A 227 18.17 -17.24 -56.58
C ASP A 227 19.07 -18.28 -55.92
N ASP A 228 19.76 -19.09 -56.73
CA ASP A 228 20.67 -20.14 -56.24
C ASP A 228 21.92 -19.58 -55.52
N SER A 229 22.34 -18.34 -55.82
CA SER A 229 23.60 -17.77 -55.31
C SER A 229 23.40 -16.70 -54.22
N ILE A 230 22.34 -15.91 -54.30
CA ILE A 230 22.10 -14.73 -53.46
C ILE A 230 20.81 -14.87 -52.65
N GLY A 231 19.84 -15.66 -53.11
CA GLY A 231 18.53 -15.79 -52.48
C GLY A 231 18.58 -16.23 -51.01
N ASP A 232 19.59 -17.05 -50.65
CA ASP A 232 19.78 -17.56 -49.30
C ASP A 232 20.60 -16.65 -48.37
N LEU A 233 21.20 -15.55 -48.87
CA LEU A 233 22.04 -14.67 -48.06
C LEU A 233 21.30 -14.10 -46.86
N SER A 234 20.04 -13.67 -47.04
CA SER A 234 19.25 -13.12 -45.93
C SER A 234 18.97 -14.17 -44.84
N ALA A 235 18.69 -15.42 -45.24
CA ALA A 235 18.48 -16.52 -44.30
C ALA A 235 19.78 -16.89 -43.57
N ALA A 236 20.91 -16.95 -44.30
CA ALA A 236 22.22 -17.22 -43.74
C ALA A 236 22.65 -16.15 -42.72
N ILE A 237 22.39 -14.87 -43.00
CA ILE A 237 22.61 -13.76 -42.06
C ILE A 237 21.79 -13.97 -40.79
N GLN A 238 20.48 -14.23 -40.92
CA GLN A 238 19.60 -14.45 -39.77
C GLN A 238 20.01 -15.67 -38.93
N ASP A 239 20.44 -16.76 -39.56
CA ASP A 239 20.90 -17.97 -38.88
C ASP A 239 22.21 -17.73 -38.10
N LEU A 240 23.17 -17.04 -38.71
CA LEU A 240 24.43 -16.67 -38.05
C LEU A 240 24.21 -15.68 -36.91
N GLU A 241 23.40 -14.63 -37.12
CA GLU A 241 23.01 -13.70 -36.05
C GLU A 241 22.32 -14.45 -34.90
N GLY A 242 21.37 -15.33 -35.22
CA GLY A 242 20.68 -16.15 -34.23
C GLY A 242 21.64 -17.06 -33.44
N LEU A 243 22.66 -17.60 -34.09
CA LEU A 243 23.70 -18.42 -33.45
C LEU A 243 24.56 -17.58 -32.50
N LEU A 244 25.04 -16.41 -32.93
CA LEU A 244 25.83 -15.50 -32.09
C LEU A 244 25.02 -15.02 -30.87
N LEU A 245 23.75 -14.68 -31.05
CA LEU A 245 22.87 -14.27 -29.95
C LEU A 245 22.60 -15.40 -28.95
N ARG A 246 22.48 -16.66 -29.41
CA ARG A 246 22.36 -17.81 -28.52
C ARG A 246 23.65 -18.04 -27.71
N GLN A 247 24.80 -17.95 -28.35
CA GLN A 247 26.09 -18.06 -27.65
C GLN A 247 26.26 -16.96 -26.60
N LEU A 248 25.88 -15.72 -26.93
CA LEU A 248 25.86 -14.61 -25.99
C LEU A 248 24.91 -14.87 -24.81
N ALA A 249 23.71 -15.37 -25.07
CA ALA A 249 22.76 -15.72 -24.01
C ALA A 249 23.32 -16.79 -23.07
N GLU A 250 23.97 -17.83 -23.61
CA GLU A 250 24.63 -18.87 -22.81
C GLU A 250 25.77 -18.32 -21.96
N GLU A 251 26.56 -17.38 -22.49
CA GLU A 251 27.64 -16.73 -21.73
C GLU A 251 27.08 -15.91 -20.56
N ILE A 252 26.01 -15.15 -20.78
CA ILE A 252 25.36 -14.38 -19.72
C ILE A 252 24.73 -15.29 -18.66
N LEU A 253 24.10 -16.38 -19.08
CA LEU A 253 23.46 -17.34 -18.17
C LEU A 253 24.46 -18.01 -17.21
N LYS A 254 25.76 -18.08 -17.55
CA LYS A 254 26.80 -18.55 -16.62
C LYS A 254 26.93 -17.66 -15.38
N GLU A 255 26.63 -16.37 -15.52
CA GLU A 255 26.72 -15.37 -14.44
C GLU A 255 25.35 -15.04 -13.81
N GLU A 256 24.32 -15.84 -14.09
CA GLU A 256 22.93 -15.62 -13.62
C GLU A 256 22.82 -15.38 -12.11
N ILE A 257 23.55 -16.18 -11.31
CA ILE A 257 23.49 -16.09 -9.84
C ILE A 257 24.05 -14.74 -9.39
N ALA A 258 25.22 -14.36 -9.89
CA ALA A 258 25.87 -13.11 -9.52
C ALA A 258 25.04 -11.88 -9.94
N LEU A 259 24.46 -11.92 -11.15
CA LEU A 259 23.64 -10.84 -11.65
C LEU A 259 22.32 -10.71 -10.85
N THR A 260 21.70 -11.84 -10.49
CA THR A 260 20.51 -11.86 -9.65
C THR A 260 20.78 -11.31 -8.25
N GLU A 261 21.91 -11.68 -7.63
CA GLU A 261 22.30 -11.16 -6.32
C GLU A 261 22.63 -9.67 -6.36
N ALA A 262 23.27 -9.19 -7.43
CA ALA A 262 23.52 -7.77 -7.61
C ALA A 262 22.20 -6.97 -7.71
N VAL A 263 21.23 -7.45 -8.48
CA VAL A 263 19.92 -6.79 -8.61
C VAL A 263 19.12 -6.85 -7.30
N ARG A 264 19.20 -7.95 -6.53
CA ARG A 264 18.60 -8.03 -5.19
C ARG A 264 19.21 -7.01 -4.23
N ALA A 265 20.53 -6.87 -4.24
CA ALA A 265 21.23 -5.84 -3.48
C ALA A 265 20.79 -4.42 -3.88
N CYS A 266 20.64 -4.16 -5.19
CA CYS A 266 20.07 -2.90 -5.69
C CYS A 266 18.65 -2.66 -5.17
N ALA A 267 17.79 -3.68 -5.15
CA ALA A 267 16.42 -3.55 -4.66
C ALA A 267 16.36 -3.24 -3.15
N GLU A 268 17.22 -3.89 -2.35
CA GLU A 268 17.35 -3.58 -0.92
C GLU A 268 17.83 -2.14 -0.70
N LEU A 269 18.82 -1.69 -1.48
CA LEU A 269 19.31 -0.32 -1.44
C LEU A 269 18.22 0.68 -1.83
N ASP A 270 17.43 0.38 -2.86
CA ASP A 270 16.32 1.22 -3.33
C ASP A 270 15.27 1.43 -2.22
N VAL A 271 14.91 0.37 -1.49
CA VAL A 271 14.01 0.48 -0.32
C VAL A 271 14.60 1.38 0.76
N LEU A 272 15.89 1.23 1.09
CA LEU A 272 16.56 2.04 2.11
C LEU A 272 16.65 3.52 1.69
N MET A 273 16.86 3.78 0.41
CA MET A 273 16.85 5.12 -0.17
C MET A 273 15.46 5.73 -0.18
N ALA A 274 14.42 4.96 -0.49
CA ALA A 274 13.04 5.39 -0.40
C ALA A 274 12.66 5.76 1.04
N PHE A 275 13.10 4.98 2.03
CA PHE A 275 12.93 5.32 3.45
C PHE A 275 13.64 6.62 3.83
N ALA A 276 14.87 6.83 3.35
CA ALA A 276 15.60 8.07 3.60
C ALA A 276 14.90 9.27 2.95
N GLN A 277 14.47 9.16 1.69
CA GLN A 277 13.76 10.22 1.00
C GLN A 277 12.44 10.59 1.70
N LEU A 278 11.66 9.60 2.12
CA LEU A 278 10.41 9.80 2.85
C LEU A 278 10.67 10.47 4.21
N ALA A 279 11.68 9.98 4.95
CA ALA A 279 12.02 10.52 6.25
C ALA A 279 12.51 11.97 6.18
N GLY A 280 13.31 12.31 5.17
CA GLY A 280 13.79 13.67 4.95
C GLY A 280 12.67 14.61 4.50
N GLY A 281 11.81 14.18 3.57
CA GLY A 281 10.73 15.00 3.01
C GLY A 281 9.62 15.32 4.02
N LEU A 282 9.31 14.40 4.94
CA LEU A 282 8.25 14.55 5.94
C LEU A 282 8.77 14.79 7.37
N ALA A 283 10.08 15.00 7.52
CA ALA A 283 10.76 15.17 8.81
C ALA A 283 10.40 14.07 9.82
N TRP A 284 10.47 12.81 9.40
CA TRP A 284 10.29 11.67 10.28
C TRP A 284 11.54 11.48 11.16
N VAL A 285 11.34 10.91 12.35
CA VAL A 285 12.38 10.78 13.37
C VAL A 285 12.79 9.32 13.53
N ARG A 286 14.08 9.09 13.76
CA ARG A 286 14.63 7.75 14.04
C ARG A 286 14.02 7.21 15.35
N PRO A 287 13.35 6.04 15.35
CA PRO A 287 12.90 5.43 16.58
C PRO A 287 14.07 4.78 17.34
N MET A 288 13.97 4.76 18.67
CA MET A 288 14.80 3.92 19.52
C MET A 288 14.12 2.56 19.67
N VAL A 289 14.81 1.48 19.29
CA VAL A 289 14.29 0.11 19.43
C VAL A 289 14.91 -0.53 20.68
N THR A 290 14.09 -1.16 21.51
CA THR A 290 14.51 -1.80 22.77
C THR A 290 13.91 -3.20 22.90
N GLU A 291 14.52 -4.07 23.70
CA GLU A 291 13.94 -5.39 24.07
C GLU A 291 12.86 -5.26 25.16
N GLU A 292 12.75 -4.09 25.80
CA GLU A 292 11.71 -3.83 26.78
C GLU A 292 10.33 -3.87 26.14
N ARG A 293 9.32 -4.34 26.89
CA ARG A 293 7.93 -4.42 26.43
C ARG A 293 7.25 -3.06 26.51
N VAL A 294 7.72 -2.08 25.74
CA VAL A 294 7.23 -0.68 25.78
C VAL A 294 6.81 -0.20 24.39
N VAL A 295 5.85 0.72 24.31
CA VAL A 295 5.58 1.55 23.14
C VAL A 295 5.32 2.95 23.65
N VAL A 296 6.31 3.83 23.48
CA VAL A 296 6.23 5.24 23.85
C VAL A 296 6.45 6.07 22.60
N VAL A 297 5.47 6.89 22.24
CA VAL A 297 5.55 7.81 21.11
C VAL A 297 5.06 9.17 21.56
N LYS A 298 5.82 10.21 21.26
CA LYS A 298 5.44 11.60 21.51
C LYS A 298 5.00 12.26 20.22
N ASP A 299 3.84 12.91 20.24
CA ASP A 299 3.22 13.54 19.07
C ASP A 299 3.20 12.65 17.82
N GLY A 300 2.75 11.40 17.99
CA GLY A 300 2.60 10.44 16.91
C GLY A 300 1.53 10.87 15.92
N ARG A 301 1.83 10.70 14.62
CA ARG A 301 0.91 10.99 13.52
C ARG A 301 0.66 9.73 12.70
N HIS A 302 -0.53 9.64 12.09
CA HIS A 302 -0.87 8.49 11.27
C HIS A 302 -0.23 8.64 9.87
N PRO A 303 0.67 7.74 9.42
CA PRO A 303 1.47 7.93 8.21
C PRO A 303 0.66 8.21 6.94
N LEU A 304 -0.51 7.57 6.78
CA LEU A 304 -1.38 7.77 5.63
C LEU A 304 -2.45 8.86 5.82
N GLN A 305 -3.14 8.87 6.96
CA GLN A 305 -4.22 9.83 7.22
C GLN A 305 -3.72 11.27 7.31
N GLU A 306 -2.48 11.51 7.73
CA GLU A 306 -1.87 12.85 7.71
C GLU A 306 -1.83 13.44 6.30
N LEU A 307 -1.66 12.60 5.27
CA LEU A 307 -1.60 13.05 3.87
C LEU A 307 -2.96 13.36 3.26
N THR A 308 -4.06 12.99 3.94
CA THR A 308 -5.43 13.15 3.42
C THR A 308 -6.20 14.30 4.08
N VAL A 309 -5.58 14.98 5.06
CA VAL A 309 -6.19 16.08 5.80
C VAL A 309 -5.28 17.30 5.81
N GLU A 310 -5.85 18.50 5.88
CA GLU A 310 -5.06 19.75 5.95
C GLU A 310 -4.30 19.88 7.26
N THR A 311 -4.86 19.38 8.36
CA THR A 311 -4.25 19.44 9.69
C THR A 311 -4.55 18.16 10.44
N PHE A 312 -3.49 17.40 10.74
CA PHE A 312 -3.57 16.21 11.57
C PHE A 312 -3.20 16.55 13.02
N ILE A 313 -4.01 16.12 13.99
CA ILE A 313 -3.73 16.35 15.41
C ILE A 313 -2.87 15.21 15.96
N PRO A 314 -1.61 15.46 16.34
CA PRO A 314 -0.73 14.42 16.85
C PRO A 314 -1.12 13.96 18.27
N ASN A 315 -0.91 12.68 18.53
CA ASN A 315 -1.27 12.05 19.80
C ASN A 315 -0.11 11.26 20.40
N ASP A 316 0.02 11.37 21.72
CA ASP A 316 0.97 10.58 22.47
C ASP A 316 0.49 9.13 22.60
N VAL A 317 1.45 8.23 22.71
CA VAL A 317 1.23 6.80 22.95
C VAL A 317 2.09 6.42 24.14
N PHE A 318 1.47 5.81 25.14
CA PHE A 318 2.17 5.23 26.26
C PHE A 318 1.55 3.87 26.57
N LEU A 319 2.28 2.80 26.25
CA LEU A 319 1.89 1.42 26.55
C LEU A 319 3.09 0.68 27.13
N MET A 320 2.93 0.15 28.33
CA MET A 320 3.90 -0.74 28.96
C MET A 320 3.29 -2.14 29.06
N GLY A 321 4.08 -3.17 28.78
CA GLY A 321 3.67 -4.56 28.97
C GLY A 321 3.33 -4.81 30.44
N GLY A 322 2.32 -5.65 30.67
CA GLY A 322 1.97 -6.07 32.03
C GLY A 322 2.96 -7.11 32.55
N ASP A 323 3.09 -7.19 33.88
CA ASP A 323 3.91 -8.20 34.55
C ASP A 323 3.29 -9.62 34.51
N GLY A 324 2.16 -9.80 33.79
CA GLY A 324 1.33 -11.00 33.91
C GLY A 324 0.80 -11.11 35.34
N ASN A 325 0.36 -12.30 35.76
CA ASN A 325 -0.24 -12.54 37.08
C ASN A 325 0.77 -12.46 38.25
N ALA A 326 1.59 -11.40 38.31
CA ALA A 326 2.35 -11.02 39.49
C ALA A 326 1.37 -10.38 40.48
N VAL A 327 0.82 -11.21 41.36
CA VAL A 327 0.21 -10.79 42.62
C VAL A 327 1.14 -9.77 43.27
N HIS A 328 0.61 -8.58 43.56
CA HIS A 328 1.14 -7.53 44.44
C HIS A 328 2.55 -7.82 44.99
N ARG A 329 3.60 -7.33 44.30
CA ARG A 329 4.87 -7.08 44.98
C ARG A 329 4.77 -5.72 45.63
N ASP A 330 4.45 -5.73 46.91
CA ASP A 330 4.58 -4.57 47.78
C ASP A 330 6.05 -4.09 47.81
N GLY A 331 6.23 -2.78 47.62
CA GLY A 331 7.12 -1.97 48.45
C GLY A 331 8.60 -1.78 48.06
N ASP A 332 9.35 -2.80 47.64
CA ASP A 332 10.81 -2.73 47.89
C ASP A 332 11.75 -2.67 46.66
N ASP A 333 11.25 -2.89 45.43
CA ASP A 333 12.09 -2.92 44.22
C ASP A 333 12.25 -1.53 43.51
N GLU A 334 11.74 -0.44 44.11
CA GLU A 334 11.81 0.92 43.53
C GLU A 334 13.22 1.52 43.42
N LYS A 335 14.24 0.90 44.02
CA LYS A 335 15.58 1.50 44.14
C LYS A 335 16.59 1.11 43.06
N HIS A 336 16.27 0.15 42.19
CA HIS A 336 17.22 -0.33 41.17
C HIS A 336 17.01 0.24 39.76
N ALA A 337 15.85 0.83 39.46
CA ALA A 337 15.54 1.42 38.14
C ALA A 337 16.00 2.88 37.96
N GLN A 338 16.69 3.45 38.96
CA GLN A 338 16.92 4.91 39.06
C GLN A 338 18.23 5.39 38.42
N LYS A 339 18.89 4.58 37.57
CA LYS A 339 20.25 4.87 37.08
C LYS A 339 20.42 5.15 35.59
N GLN A 340 19.37 5.25 34.78
CA GLN A 340 19.52 5.55 33.34
C GLN A 340 18.39 6.45 32.82
N GLY A 341 18.58 7.77 32.84
CA GLY A 341 17.93 8.77 31.95
C GLY A 341 16.40 8.84 31.82
N LEU A 342 15.62 7.97 32.46
CA LEU A 342 14.17 7.81 32.34
C LEU A 342 13.42 8.54 33.45
N GLU A 343 13.82 9.78 33.78
CA GLU A 343 13.21 10.59 34.85
C GLU A 343 11.77 11.06 34.54
N HIS A 344 11.16 10.64 33.43
CA HIS A 344 9.79 11.00 33.06
C HIS A 344 8.80 9.84 32.93
N CYS A 345 9.24 8.59 33.12
CA CYS A 345 8.36 7.43 32.90
C CYS A 345 7.59 6.94 34.13
N ASN A 346 7.81 7.53 35.31
CA ASN A 346 7.35 6.91 36.57
C ASN A 346 6.13 7.55 37.26
N GLN A 347 5.22 8.25 36.56
CA GLN A 347 4.06 8.82 37.25
C GLN A 347 2.67 8.64 36.63
N ASN A 348 2.51 8.08 35.41
CA ASN A 348 1.15 8.02 34.81
C ASN A 348 0.86 6.85 33.86
N GLY A 349 1.76 5.87 33.78
CA GLY A 349 1.74 4.84 32.75
C GLY A 349 0.76 3.69 32.99
N THR A 350 -0.04 3.37 31.99
CA THR A 350 -0.93 2.21 32.00
C THR A 350 -0.14 0.92 31.76
N ARG A 351 -0.17 -0.01 32.72
CA ARG A 351 0.42 -1.35 32.57
C ARG A 351 -0.58 -2.29 31.88
N GLY A 352 -0.14 -2.93 30.81
CA GLY A 352 -0.86 -3.96 30.06
C GLY A 352 -1.86 -3.41 29.05
N VAL A 353 -3.02 -2.95 29.52
CA VAL A 353 -4.19 -2.70 28.66
C VAL A 353 -4.64 -1.25 28.78
N ALA A 354 -4.82 -0.57 27.66
CA ALA A 354 -5.39 0.77 27.57
C ALA A 354 -6.73 0.71 26.82
N VAL A 355 -7.76 1.33 27.39
CA VAL A 355 -9.12 1.35 26.87
C VAL A 355 -9.47 2.76 26.43
N VAL A 356 -9.75 2.94 25.14
CA VAL A 356 -10.05 4.22 24.52
C VAL A 356 -11.56 4.35 24.28
N THR A 357 -12.15 5.38 24.88
CA THR A 357 -13.57 5.72 24.75
C THR A 357 -13.76 7.04 24.01
N GLY A 358 -14.99 7.32 23.59
CA GLY A 358 -15.35 8.59 22.97
C GLY A 358 -16.38 8.43 21.85
N PRO A 359 -16.97 9.53 21.37
CA PRO A 359 -18.05 9.47 20.38
C PRO A 359 -17.59 8.90 19.04
N ASN A 360 -18.55 8.51 18.19
CA ASN A 360 -18.24 8.18 16.80
C ASN A 360 -17.58 9.38 16.12
N PHE A 361 -16.71 9.12 15.15
CA PHE A 361 -15.94 10.14 14.42
C PHE A 361 -14.91 10.94 15.26
N SER A 362 -14.67 10.59 16.53
CA SER A 362 -13.65 11.26 17.35
C SER A 362 -12.20 10.83 17.08
N GLY A 363 -11.98 9.86 16.18
CA GLY A 363 -10.65 9.39 15.80
C GLY A 363 -10.14 8.14 16.51
N LYS A 364 -10.96 7.43 17.32
CA LYS A 364 -10.56 6.20 18.03
C LYS A 364 -9.87 5.15 17.13
N SER A 365 -10.54 4.78 16.03
CA SER A 365 -10.01 3.79 15.07
C SER A 365 -8.74 4.28 14.37
N VAL A 366 -8.64 5.60 14.10
CA VAL A 366 -7.44 6.21 13.50
C VAL A 366 -6.27 6.12 14.47
N TYR A 367 -6.50 6.37 15.76
CA TYR A 367 -5.49 6.29 16.79
C TYR A 367 -4.92 4.87 16.95
N ILE A 368 -5.76 3.84 17.10
CA ILE A 368 -5.23 2.46 17.24
C ILE A 368 -4.48 1.99 15.99
N LYS A 369 -4.95 2.37 14.79
CA LYS A 369 -4.28 2.05 13.52
C LYS A 369 -2.93 2.76 13.43
N MET A 370 -2.86 4.02 13.83
CA MET A 370 -1.62 4.77 13.94
C MET A 370 -0.60 4.01 14.79
N VAL A 371 -0.96 3.58 16.01
CA VAL A 371 -0.03 2.85 16.88
C VAL A 371 0.50 1.58 16.21
N GLY A 372 -0.38 0.78 15.59
CA GLY A 372 0.02 -0.42 14.86
C GLY A 372 0.98 -0.13 13.71
N MET A 373 0.71 0.90 12.91
CA MET A 373 1.55 1.30 11.79
C MET A 373 2.91 1.84 12.24
N LEU A 374 2.96 2.62 13.32
CA LEU A 374 4.22 3.15 13.87
C LEU A 374 5.13 2.02 14.35
N VAL A 375 4.57 1.04 15.08
CA VAL A 375 5.33 -0.13 15.52
C VAL A 375 5.81 -0.95 14.32
N TYR A 376 4.95 -1.16 13.31
CA TYR A 376 5.32 -1.89 12.10
C TYR A 376 6.47 -1.20 11.34
N LEU A 377 6.38 0.12 11.10
CA LEU A 377 7.43 0.90 10.43
C LEU A 377 8.76 0.88 11.19
N ALA A 378 8.71 0.92 12.53
CA ALA A 378 9.91 0.84 13.36
C ALA A 378 10.64 -0.51 13.16
N HIS A 379 9.89 -1.61 13.07
CA HIS A 379 10.44 -2.96 12.86
C HIS A 379 10.97 -3.18 11.44
N LEU A 380 10.48 -2.41 10.46
CA LEU A 380 11.07 -2.38 9.12
C LEU A 380 12.40 -1.59 9.06
N GLY A 381 12.74 -0.85 10.11
CA GLY A 381 13.89 0.06 10.12
C GLY A 381 13.63 1.43 9.47
N CYS A 382 12.35 1.79 9.29
CA CYS A 382 11.94 3.10 8.80
C CYS A 382 11.88 4.12 9.95
N PHE A 383 12.01 5.40 9.61
CA PHE A 383 11.79 6.49 10.58
C PHE A 383 10.27 6.67 10.78
N LEU A 384 9.86 7.38 11.83
CA LEU A 384 8.47 7.50 12.23
C LEU A 384 7.96 8.95 12.19
N PRO A 385 6.69 9.19 11.81
CA PRO A 385 6.06 10.52 11.87
C PRO A 385 5.70 10.91 13.31
N CYS A 386 6.69 11.20 14.13
CA CYS A 386 6.54 11.60 15.53
C CYS A 386 7.64 12.57 15.95
N GLN A 387 7.52 13.16 17.15
CA GLN A 387 8.62 13.94 17.73
C GLN A 387 9.71 13.03 18.32
N GLN A 388 9.31 11.98 19.03
CA GLN A 388 10.20 11.00 19.67
C GLN A 388 9.49 9.64 19.74
N ALA A 389 10.23 8.55 19.63
CA ALA A 389 9.68 7.20 19.76
C ALA A 389 10.67 6.22 20.40
N LEU A 390 10.18 5.46 21.39
CA LEU A 390 10.81 4.30 21.98
C LEU A 390 9.88 3.10 21.76
N ILE A 391 10.30 2.17 20.91
CA ILE A 391 9.51 1.02 20.48
C ILE A 391 10.19 -0.26 20.94
N GLY A 392 9.52 -0.99 21.81
CA GLY A 392 9.89 -2.33 22.22
C GLY A 392 9.64 -3.36 21.13
N VAL A 393 10.56 -4.30 20.93
CA VAL A 393 10.41 -5.38 19.95
C VAL A 393 9.09 -6.13 20.20
N VAL A 394 8.31 -6.36 19.14
CA VAL A 394 7.07 -7.14 19.17
C VAL A 394 7.28 -8.42 18.37
N ASP A 395 6.73 -9.53 18.86
CA ASP A 395 6.73 -10.80 18.14
C ASP A 395 5.57 -10.88 17.13
N SER A 396 4.43 -10.27 17.45
CA SER A 396 3.28 -10.16 16.56
C SER A 396 2.40 -8.94 16.85
N ILE A 397 1.83 -8.38 15.78
CA ILE A 397 0.76 -7.38 15.85
C ILE A 397 -0.56 -8.11 15.58
N ARG A 398 -1.44 -8.14 16.57
CA ARG A 398 -2.73 -8.84 16.53
C ARG A 398 -3.84 -7.83 16.47
N THR A 399 -4.73 -7.95 15.50
CA THR A 399 -5.78 -6.96 15.28
C THR A 399 -7.16 -7.59 15.22
N ARG A 400 -8.11 -6.98 15.91
CA ARG A 400 -9.54 -7.11 15.68
C ARG A 400 -10.07 -5.72 15.38
N ILE A 401 -10.09 -5.29 14.11
CA ILE A 401 -10.44 -3.90 13.73
C ILE A 401 -11.60 -3.83 12.73
N ALA A 402 -11.59 -4.66 11.69
CA ALA A 402 -12.66 -4.70 10.71
C ALA A 402 -13.02 -6.15 10.37
N SER A 403 -14.31 -6.44 10.28
CA SER A 403 -14.81 -7.69 9.71
C SER A 403 -15.16 -7.41 8.26
N ALA A 404 -14.39 -7.96 7.32
CA ALA A 404 -14.77 -7.92 5.92
C ALA A 404 -15.93 -8.89 5.72
N GLU A 405 -17.14 -8.36 5.60
CA GLU A 405 -18.30 -9.17 5.26
C GLU A 405 -18.18 -9.64 3.81
N THR A 406 -18.43 -10.92 3.56
CA THR A 406 -18.45 -11.48 2.21
C THR A 406 -19.64 -12.41 2.10
N VAL A 407 -20.46 -12.23 1.06
CA VAL A 407 -21.62 -13.09 0.78
C VAL A 407 -21.23 -14.57 0.64
N THR A 408 -19.97 -14.84 0.30
CA THR A 408 -19.39 -16.17 0.13
C THR A 408 -19.14 -16.90 1.47
N VAL A 409 -19.04 -16.18 2.60
CA VAL A 409 -18.79 -16.77 3.92
C VAL A 409 -20.10 -16.84 4.69
N GLN A 410 -20.63 -18.05 4.91
CA GLN A 410 -21.86 -18.29 5.68
C GLN A 410 -21.60 -18.22 7.21
N GLN A 411 -21.13 -17.08 7.70
CA GLN A 411 -20.98 -16.82 9.13
C GLN A 411 -21.55 -15.46 9.49
N SER A 412 -22.16 -15.35 10.69
CA SER A 412 -22.62 -14.06 11.19
C SER A 412 -21.42 -13.17 11.54
N SER A 413 -21.60 -11.86 11.45
CA SER A 413 -20.58 -10.86 11.84
C SER A 413 -20.10 -11.09 13.27
N PHE A 414 -21.00 -11.38 14.21
CA PHE A 414 -20.64 -11.72 15.58
C PHE A 414 -19.78 -12.99 15.72
N THR A 415 -20.08 -14.05 14.95
CA THR A 415 -19.27 -15.27 14.95
C THR A 415 -17.88 -15.02 14.38
N ILE A 416 -17.76 -14.22 13.32
CA ILE A 416 -16.47 -13.80 12.75
C ILE A 416 -15.67 -13.03 13.80
N ASP A 417 -16.31 -12.09 14.50
CA ASP A 417 -15.68 -11.28 15.55
C ASP A 417 -15.13 -12.12 16.70
N CYS A 418 -15.95 -13.07 17.20
CA CYS A 418 -15.54 -13.98 18.25
C CYS A 418 -14.40 -14.90 17.78
N SER A 419 -14.46 -15.40 16.55
CA SER A 419 -13.41 -16.25 15.97
C SER A 419 -12.09 -15.49 15.82
N GLN A 420 -12.13 -14.24 15.38
CA GLN A 420 -10.96 -13.36 15.30
C GLN A 420 -10.38 -13.11 16.69
N MET A 421 -11.21 -12.78 17.68
CA MET A 421 -10.75 -12.56 19.06
C MET A 421 -10.15 -13.84 19.67
N ASN A 422 -10.74 -15.00 19.42
CA ASN A 422 -10.17 -16.28 19.85
C ASN A 422 -8.79 -16.52 19.21
N ALA A 423 -8.63 -16.23 17.91
CA ALA A 423 -7.34 -16.33 17.24
C ALA A 423 -6.30 -15.36 17.83
N VAL A 424 -6.71 -14.17 18.30
CA VAL A 424 -5.84 -13.27 19.07
C VAL A 424 -5.40 -13.95 20.36
N PHE A 425 -6.32 -14.49 21.16
CA PHE A 425 -5.97 -15.11 22.45
C PHE A 425 -5.11 -16.36 22.36
N GLN A 426 -5.29 -17.17 21.32
CA GLN A 426 -4.52 -18.41 21.14
C GLN A 426 -3.06 -18.14 20.77
N ASN A 427 -2.79 -17.03 20.10
CA ASN A 427 -1.51 -16.79 19.46
C ASN A 427 -0.80 -15.51 19.94
N ALA A 428 -1.43 -14.70 20.79
CA ALA A 428 -0.79 -13.55 21.42
C ALA A 428 0.08 -14.02 22.58
N SER A 429 1.26 -13.40 22.69
CA SER A 429 2.19 -13.58 23.80
C SER A 429 2.28 -12.28 24.65
N PRO A 430 2.98 -12.29 25.79
CA PRO A 430 3.25 -11.07 26.55
C PRO A 430 4.04 -10.01 25.76
N SER A 431 4.74 -10.40 24.71
CA SER A 431 5.48 -9.49 23.82
C SER A 431 4.65 -8.97 22.65
N SER A 432 3.43 -9.48 22.46
CA SER A 432 2.57 -9.06 21.34
C SER A 432 1.93 -7.70 21.58
N LEU A 433 1.66 -6.99 20.48
CA LEU A 433 0.80 -5.81 20.45
C LEU A 433 -0.60 -6.23 20.01
N VAL A 434 -1.61 -5.97 20.84
CA VAL A 434 -3.00 -6.33 20.56
C VAL A 434 -3.82 -5.05 20.34
N LEU A 435 -4.48 -4.94 19.19
CA LEU A 435 -5.32 -3.80 18.82
C LEU A 435 -6.75 -4.30 18.60
N VAL A 436 -7.68 -3.81 19.41
CA VAL A 436 -9.10 -4.18 19.34
C VAL A 436 -9.93 -2.94 19.11
N ASP A 437 -10.75 -2.95 18.07
CA ASP A 437 -11.73 -1.92 17.76
C ASP A 437 -13.12 -2.47 18.02
N GLU A 438 -13.83 -1.88 18.99
CA GLU A 438 -15.28 -2.02 19.13
C GLU A 438 -15.83 -3.46 19.26
N PHE A 439 -15.11 -4.33 19.95
CA PHE A 439 -15.54 -5.71 20.17
C PHE A 439 -16.82 -5.78 21.03
N GLY A 440 -17.76 -6.67 20.65
CA GLY A 440 -19.01 -6.91 21.37
C GLY A 440 -20.24 -6.16 20.82
N LYS A 441 -20.11 -5.40 19.72
CA LYS A 441 -21.23 -4.66 19.10
C LYS A 441 -22.31 -5.53 18.44
N GLY A 442 -22.00 -6.77 18.06
CA GLY A 442 -22.89 -7.64 17.30
C GLY A 442 -23.86 -8.49 18.15
N SER A 443 -23.98 -8.21 19.45
CA SER A 443 -24.84 -8.95 20.39
C SER A 443 -25.64 -7.99 21.27
N ALA A 444 -26.50 -8.53 22.14
CA ALA A 444 -27.18 -7.77 23.18
C ALA A 444 -26.17 -6.98 24.02
N GLU A 445 -26.53 -5.76 24.46
CA GLU A 445 -25.61 -4.85 25.16
C GLU A 445 -25.00 -5.47 26.42
N THR A 446 -25.78 -6.26 27.16
CA THR A 446 -25.31 -6.98 28.36
C THR A 446 -24.27 -8.04 28.02
N ASP A 447 -24.48 -8.78 26.95
CA ASP A 447 -23.61 -9.88 26.53
C ASP A 447 -22.33 -9.33 25.90
N GLY A 448 -22.46 -8.28 25.07
CA GLY A 448 -21.34 -7.55 24.50
C GLY A 448 -20.43 -6.95 25.57
N LEU A 449 -21.00 -6.33 26.60
CA LEU A 449 -20.26 -5.81 27.74
C LEU A 449 -19.57 -6.94 28.54
N ALA A 450 -20.26 -8.04 28.81
CA ALA A 450 -19.68 -9.19 29.52
C ALA A 450 -18.49 -9.79 28.75
N LEU A 451 -18.61 -9.93 27.43
CA LEU A 451 -17.52 -10.40 26.56
C LEU A 451 -16.34 -9.42 26.55
N LEU A 452 -16.60 -8.11 26.52
CA LEU A 452 -15.55 -7.10 26.59
C LEU A 452 -14.79 -7.18 27.93
N VAL A 453 -15.51 -7.29 29.06
CA VAL A 453 -14.90 -7.44 30.40
C VAL A 453 -14.04 -8.71 30.47
N ALA A 454 -14.55 -9.83 29.95
CA ALA A 454 -13.80 -11.08 29.88
C ALA A 454 -12.53 -10.96 29.01
N CYS A 455 -12.64 -10.27 27.87
CA CYS A 455 -11.53 -9.97 26.96
C CYS A 455 -10.44 -9.14 27.65
N LEU A 456 -10.81 -8.02 28.28
CA LEU A 456 -9.88 -7.15 29.02
C LEU A 456 -9.16 -7.94 30.12
N SER A 457 -9.92 -8.72 30.90
CA SER A 457 -9.37 -9.57 31.96
C SER A 457 -8.41 -10.64 31.44
N ARG A 458 -8.64 -11.16 30.23
CA ARG A 458 -7.74 -12.13 29.59
C ARG A 458 -6.47 -11.45 29.09
N LEU A 459 -6.56 -10.29 28.46
CA LEU A 459 -5.42 -9.52 27.96
C LEU A 459 -4.50 -9.04 29.10
N GLN A 460 -5.09 -8.61 30.22
CA GLN A 460 -4.34 -8.27 31.42
C GLN A 460 -3.57 -9.46 31.98
N ARG A 461 -4.22 -10.62 32.10
CA ARG A 461 -3.56 -11.87 32.54
C ARG A 461 -2.43 -12.30 31.62
N LEU A 462 -2.58 -12.06 30.31
CA LEU A 462 -1.53 -12.31 29.33
C LEU A 462 -0.32 -11.36 29.48
N GLY A 463 -0.54 -10.15 29.99
CA GLY A 463 0.50 -9.13 30.11
C GLY A 463 0.93 -8.53 28.76
N ALA A 464 0.15 -8.75 27.70
CA ALA A 464 0.39 -8.16 26.39
C ALA A 464 0.14 -6.65 26.41
N ARG A 465 0.78 -5.93 25.48
CA ARG A 465 0.50 -4.51 25.24
C ARG A 465 -0.79 -4.42 24.43
N ALA A 466 -1.89 -3.98 25.03
CA ALA A 466 -3.19 -3.95 24.36
C ALA A 466 -3.83 -2.57 24.32
N LEU A 467 -4.37 -2.20 23.16
CA LEU A 467 -5.26 -1.05 22.96
C LEU A 467 -6.63 -1.56 22.58
N VAL A 468 -7.64 -1.15 23.32
CA VAL A 468 -9.04 -1.56 23.10
C VAL A 468 -9.90 -0.33 22.98
N THR A 469 -10.58 -0.14 21.86
CA THR A 469 -11.61 0.91 21.75
C THR A 469 -12.96 0.34 22.12
N THR A 470 -13.82 1.14 22.75
CA THR A 470 -15.18 0.73 23.06
C THR A 470 -16.14 1.91 23.12
N HIS A 471 -17.42 1.61 22.90
CA HIS A 471 -18.54 2.52 23.15
C HIS A 471 -19.25 2.23 24.47
N PHE A 472 -18.95 1.10 25.13
CA PHE A 472 -19.55 0.70 26.38
C PHE A 472 -18.99 1.53 27.55
N LEU A 473 -19.55 2.72 27.78
CA LEU A 473 -19.19 3.57 28.91
C LEU A 473 -19.60 2.94 30.26
N GLU A 474 -20.58 2.03 30.23
CA GLU A 474 -21.03 1.22 31.37
C GLU A 474 -19.89 0.44 32.01
N LEU A 475 -18.85 0.10 31.24
CA LEU A 475 -17.63 -0.55 31.71
C LEU A 475 -17.00 0.19 32.90
N PHE A 476 -17.05 1.53 32.88
CA PHE A 476 -16.46 2.39 33.92
C PHE A 476 -17.50 2.91 34.92
N GLN A 477 -18.78 2.92 34.56
CA GLN A 477 -19.86 3.46 35.40
C GLN A 477 -20.45 2.41 36.35
N ARG A 478 -20.53 1.13 35.94
CA ARG A 478 -21.11 0.06 36.77
C ARG A 478 -20.11 -0.41 37.82
N LYS A 479 -20.48 -0.25 39.09
CA LYS A 479 -19.71 -0.76 40.23
C LYS A 479 -19.60 -2.28 40.15
N GLY A 480 -18.39 -2.80 40.32
CA GLY A 480 -18.12 -4.25 40.39
C GLY A 480 -17.65 -4.89 39.08
N LEU A 481 -17.66 -4.19 37.94
CA LEU A 481 -17.09 -4.71 36.68
C LEU A 481 -15.56 -4.55 36.63
N LEU A 482 -15.05 -3.39 37.06
CA LEU A 482 -13.62 -3.10 37.20
C LEU A 482 -13.35 -2.51 38.58
N SER A 483 -12.15 -2.73 39.12
CA SER A 483 -11.74 -2.01 40.33
C SER A 483 -11.51 -0.53 40.02
N PRO A 484 -11.83 0.41 40.93
CA PRO A 484 -11.70 1.85 40.66
C PRO A 484 -10.28 2.30 40.27
N GLN A 485 -9.26 1.66 40.86
CA GLN A 485 -7.86 1.90 40.52
C GLN A 485 -7.57 1.47 39.08
N LEU A 486 -7.95 0.24 38.72
CA LEU A 486 -7.75 -0.29 37.38
C LEU A 486 -8.51 0.52 36.32
N ALA A 487 -9.75 0.93 36.62
CA ALA A 487 -10.55 1.79 35.75
C ALA A 487 -9.84 3.11 35.44
N ASN A 488 -9.27 3.77 36.46
CA ASN A 488 -8.52 5.01 36.28
C ASN A 488 -7.20 4.81 35.52
N ASP A 489 -6.52 3.70 35.79
CA ASP A 489 -5.24 3.41 35.15
C ASP A 489 -5.41 3.14 33.65
N ILE A 490 -6.43 2.39 33.25
CA ILE A 490 -6.61 1.96 31.86
C ILE A 490 -7.44 2.90 31.00
N SER A 491 -8.14 3.88 31.60
CA SER A 491 -9.09 4.71 30.86
C SER A 491 -8.44 5.85 30.09
N TYR A 492 -8.79 5.92 28.81
CA TYR A 492 -8.52 7.05 27.94
C TYR A 492 -9.79 7.46 27.20
N ARG A 493 -9.86 8.71 26.80
CA ARG A 493 -10.96 9.26 26.02
C ARG A 493 -10.45 10.16 24.90
N MET A 494 -11.19 10.19 23.81
CA MET A 494 -11.02 11.22 22.78
C MET A 494 -11.81 12.47 23.20
N ASP A 495 -11.10 13.58 23.36
CA ASP A 495 -11.68 14.84 23.80
C ASP A 495 -12.58 15.46 22.72
N ILE A 496 -13.62 16.11 23.20
CA ILE A 496 -14.58 16.86 22.42
C ILE A 496 -14.77 18.24 23.02
N PHE A 497 -15.11 19.20 22.17
CA PHE A 497 -15.55 20.51 22.60
C PHE A 497 -17.07 20.62 22.44
N VAL A 498 -17.74 21.01 23.52
CA VAL A 498 -19.17 21.32 23.54
C VAL A 498 -19.29 22.84 23.71
N PRO A 499 -19.78 23.58 22.70
CA PRO A 499 -20.01 25.01 22.81
C PRO A 499 -21.00 25.32 23.94
N PRO A 500 -20.78 26.37 24.74
CA PRO A 500 -21.73 26.78 25.75
C PRO A 500 -23.06 27.19 25.11
N LEU A 501 -24.16 26.73 25.70
CA LEU A 501 -25.51 27.14 25.30
C LEU A 501 -25.64 28.67 25.45
N PRO A 502 -26.26 29.38 24.48
CA PRO A 502 -26.51 30.81 24.64
C PRO A 502 -27.38 31.06 25.89
N PRO A 503 -27.10 32.12 26.67
CA PRO A 503 -27.85 32.40 27.88
C PRO A 503 -29.34 32.65 27.55
N PRO A 504 -30.27 32.23 28.42
CA PRO A 504 -31.69 32.49 28.22
C PRO A 504 -31.94 33.99 28.30
N THR A 505 -32.14 34.65 27.16
CA THR A 505 -32.56 36.06 27.12
C THR A 505 -33.95 36.18 27.75
N SER A 506 -34.05 36.96 28.83
CA SER A 506 -35.29 37.34 29.51
C SER A 506 -36.28 38.09 28.58
N PRO A 507 -37.61 38.05 28.86
CA PRO A 507 -38.62 38.60 27.98
C PRO A 507 -38.84 40.09 28.24
N SER A 508 -38.44 40.98 27.33
CA SER A 508 -39.01 42.33 27.28
C SER A 508 -38.81 43.05 25.93
N ILE A 509 -39.96 43.23 25.25
CA ILE A 509 -40.44 44.45 24.58
C ILE A 509 -39.96 44.83 23.15
N SER A 510 -41.00 45.06 22.34
CA SER A 510 -41.17 45.91 21.14
C SER A 510 -40.75 45.39 19.76
N TYR A 511 -41.78 45.04 19.00
CA TYR A 511 -41.77 44.89 17.55
C TYR A 511 -41.49 46.23 16.86
N SER A 512 -40.57 46.22 15.90
CA SER A 512 -40.61 47.08 14.70
C SER A 512 -40.26 46.20 13.48
N PRO A 513 -41.02 46.27 12.37
CA PRO A 513 -40.88 45.32 11.28
C PRO A 513 -39.91 45.87 10.23
N ALA A 514 -38.69 45.35 10.16
CA ALA A 514 -37.87 45.45 8.94
C ALA A 514 -36.70 44.46 8.99
N THR A 515 -36.48 43.82 7.85
CA THR A 515 -35.35 42.95 7.46
C THR A 515 -35.34 41.53 8.02
N ALA A 516 -35.55 40.59 7.09
CA ALA A 516 -35.34 39.17 7.26
C ALA A 516 -33.87 38.89 7.62
N ALA A 517 -33.62 38.62 8.90
CA ALA A 517 -32.40 38.03 9.39
C ALA A 517 -32.79 36.86 10.30
N SER A 518 -32.29 35.69 9.93
CA SER A 518 -32.36 34.39 10.60
C SER A 518 -32.78 34.42 12.07
N THR A 519 -33.94 33.81 12.34
CA THR A 519 -34.26 33.20 13.64
C THR A 519 -33.04 32.40 14.12
N PRO A 520 -32.63 32.48 15.40
CA PRO A 520 -31.58 31.61 15.91
C PRO A 520 -32.09 30.18 15.77
N SER A 521 -31.56 29.47 14.79
CA SER A 521 -31.93 28.10 14.48
C SER A 521 -31.66 27.25 15.72
N ALA A 522 -32.63 26.41 16.09
CA ALA A 522 -32.48 25.37 17.10
C ALA A 522 -31.36 24.35 16.79
N ALA A 523 -30.61 24.53 15.69
CA ALA A 523 -29.46 23.72 15.28
C ALA A 523 -28.24 23.82 16.21
N ASN A 524 -28.08 24.88 17.01
CA ASN A 524 -26.85 25.08 17.80
C ASN A 524 -26.83 24.40 19.18
N ILE A 525 -27.87 23.64 19.56
CA ILE A 525 -28.05 23.11 20.91
C ILE A 525 -27.25 21.79 21.13
N HIS A 526 -26.80 21.13 20.06
CA HIS A 526 -26.15 19.80 20.13
C HIS A 526 -24.87 19.68 19.27
N THR A 527 -24.21 20.79 18.97
CA THR A 527 -22.98 20.75 18.18
C THR A 527 -21.83 20.24 19.04
N ILE A 528 -21.31 19.04 18.74
CA ILE A 528 -20.03 18.56 19.30
C ILE A 528 -18.93 18.76 18.26
N VAL A 529 -17.77 19.23 18.70
CA VAL A 529 -16.59 19.35 17.83
C VAL A 529 -15.54 18.35 18.32
N PRO A 530 -15.20 17.30 17.55
CA PRO A 530 -14.13 16.40 17.93
C PRO A 530 -12.79 17.14 17.91
N LEU A 531 -12.03 17.06 19.01
CA LEU A 531 -10.71 17.68 19.10
C LEU A 531 -9.59 16.75 18.64
N PHE A 532 -9.91 15.46 18.42
CA PHE A 532 -8.98 14.42 18.00
C PHE A 532 -7.76 14.25 18.93
N LYS A 533 -7.87 14.74 20.18
CA LYS A 533 -6.84 14.62 21.21
C LYS A 533 -7.22 13.54 22.21
N LEU A 534 -6.30 12.60 22.44
CA LEU A 534 -6.42 11.60 23.46
C LEU A 534 -6.08 12.19 24.84
N THR A 535 -6.94 12.00 25.82
CA THR A 535 -6.71 12.38 27.22
C THR A 535 -6.94 11.19 28.14
N LYS A 536 -6.24 11.17 29.28
CA LYS A 536 -6.42 10.14 30.31
C LYS A 536 -7.70 10.40 31.08
N GLY A 537 -8.47 9.34 31.33
CA GLY A 537 -9.72 9.39 32.08
C GLY A 537 -10.93 8.89 31.29
N VAL A 538 -12.07 8.90 31.97
CA VAL A 538 -13.35 8.42 31.46
C VAL A 538 -14.18 9.58 30.89
N ALA A 539 -14.96 9.32 29.85
CA ALA A 539 -15.96 10.26 29.36
C ALA A 539 -17.08 10.46 30.41
N SER A 540 -17.46 11.70 30.67
CA SER A 540 -18.50 12.05 31.66
C SER A 540 -19.91 11.69 31.22
N SER A 541 -20.16 11.56 29.92
CA SER A 541 -21.47 11.34 29.33
C SER A 541 -21.35 10.66 27.96
N SER A 542 -22.43 10.02 27.52
CA SER A 542 -22.57 9.55 26.14
C SER A 542 -23.06 10.71 25.26
N ASP A 543 -22.32 11.01 24.19
CA ASP A 543 -22.67 12.08 23.25
C ASP A 543 -23.48 11.58 22.04
N GLY A 544 -24.16 10.44 22.19
CA GLY A 544 -24.95 9.82 21.11
C GLY A 544 -26.02 10.75 20.53
N PHE A 545 -26.68 11.57 21.35
CA PHE A 545 -27.66 12.57 20.90
C PHE A 545 -27.03 13.66 20.03
N SER A 546 -25.82 14.08 20.38
CA SER A 546 -25.06 15.07 19.63
C SER A 546 -24.55 14.50 18.31
N CYS A 547 -24.10 13.24 18.29
CA CYS A 547 -23.79 12.52 17.05
C CYS A 547 -25.01 12.41 16.13
N ALA A 548 -26.19 12.10 16.70
CA ALA A 548 -27.45 12.06 15.96
C ALA A 548 -27.83 13.43 15.37
N ALA A 549 -27.63 14.50 16.14
CA ALA A 549 -27.82 15.88 15.67
C ALA A 549 -26.92 16.22 14.49
N LEU A 550 -25.63 15.89 14.58
CA LEU A 550 -24.67 16.07 13.49
C LEU A 550 -25.01 15.25 12.25
N ALA A 551 -25.60 14.07 12.42
CA ALA A 551 -26.09 13.25 11.31
C ALA A 551 -27.37 13.80 10.65
N GLY A 552 -27.93 14.90 11.16
CA GLY A 552 -29.08 15.59 10.58
C GLY A 552 -30.44 15.12 11.12
N LEU A 553 -30.49 14.42 12.26
CA LEU A 553 -31.78 14.06 12.89
C LEU A 553 -32.54 15.29 13.37
N ALA A 554 -33.87 15.25 13.20
CA ALA A 554 -34.74 16.37 13.55
C ALA A 554 -34.64 16.71 15.06
N PRO A 555 -34.57 18.00 15.45
CA PRO A 555 -34.50 18.42 16.86
C PRO A 555 -35.67 17.95 17.73
N SER A 556 -36.83 17.65 17.12
CA SER A 556 -37.97 17.04 17.81
C SER A 556 -37.72 15.58 18.20
N LEU A 557 -37.08 14.80 17.32
CA LEU A 557 -36.71 13.41 17.58
C LEU A 557 -35.61 13.30 18.63
N ILE A 558 -34.62 14.20 18.58
CA ILE A 558 -33.53 14.25 19.56
C ILE A 558 -34.08 14.55 20.95
N ARG A 559 -34.91 15.60 21.09
CA ARG A 559 -35.57 15.92 22.36
C ARG A 559 -36.43 14.77 22.87
N ARG A 560 -37.11 14.04 21.99
CA ARG A 560 -37.88 12.84 22.38
C ARG A 560 -36.97 11.71 22.85
N ALA A 561 -35.87 11.45 22.15
CA ALA A 561 -34.90 10.44 22.53
C ALA A 561 -34.27 10.75 23.90
N GLU A 562 -33.95 12.02 24.17
CA GLU A 562 -33.49 12.47 25.49
C GLU A 562 -34.51 12.23 26.59
N GLN A 563 -35.80 12.50 26.33
CA GLN A 563 -36.87 12.21 27.28
C GLN A 563 -36.96 10.71 27.60
N ILE A 564 -36.84 9.85 26.58
CA ILE A 564 -36.86 8.39 26.75
C ILE A 564 -35.63 7.90 27.53
N ALA A 565 -34.45 8.48 27.28
CA ALA A 565 -33.24 8.14 28.01
C ALA A 565 -33.29 8.59 29.47
N LYS A 566 -33.76 9.81 29.74
CA LYS A 566 -34.03 10.28 31.11
C LYS A 566 -35.03 9.38 31.83
N TYR A 567 -36.07 8.93 31.14
CA TYR A 567 -37.01 7.96 31.70
C TYR A 567 -36.35 6.63 32.09
N HIS A 568 -35.49 6.07 31.23
CA HIS A 568 -34.75 4.84 31.53
C HIS A 568 -33.79 4.99 32.72
N VAL A 569 -33.20 6.18 32.90
CA VAL A 569 -32.24 6.45 33.99
C VAL A 569 -32.96 6.75 35.32
N GLU A 570 -34.04 7.52 35.30
CA GLU A 570 -34.71 8.03 36.52
C GLU A 570 -35.91 7.18 36.95
N GLY A 571 -36.45 6.32 36.08
CA GLY A 571 -37.49 5.34 36.40
C GLY A 571 -38.87 5.91 36.79
N SER A 572 -39.07 7.23 36.75
CA SER A 572 -40.23 7.88 37.39
C SER A 572 -40.97 8.94 36.57
N MET A 573 -40.66 9.15 35.29
CA MET A 573 -41.39 10.12 34.44
C MET A 573 -42.52 9.48 33.63
N LYS A 574 -43.76 9.98 33.68
CA LYS A 574 -44.80 9.57 32.71
C LYS A 574 -44.37 10.00 31.30
N LEU A 575 -44.03 9.05 30.43
CA LEU A 575 -43.85 9.32 29.00
C LEU A 575 -45.22 9.74 28.43
N GLU A 576 -45.35 11.01 28.03
CA GLU A 576 -46.54 11.41 27.29
C GLU A 576 -46.62 10.60 25.99
N PRO A 577 -47.80 10.02 25.66
CA PRO A 577 -48.02 9.35 24.38
C PRO A 577 -47.79 10.36 23.25
N LEU A 578 -47.27 9.90 22.11
CA LEU A 578 -47.30 10.70 20.89
C LEU A 578 -48.77 11.12 20.66
N ALA A 579 -49.06 12.41 20.76
CA ALA A 579 -50.32 12.93 20.26
C ALA A 579 -50.48 12.41 18.82
N ARG A 580 -51.68 11.91 18.50
CA ARG A 580 -52.04 11.32 17.20
C ARG A 580 -51.36 12.07 16.04
N PRO A 581 -50.96 11.38 14.95
CA PRO A 581 -50.29 12.00 13.82
C PRO A 581 -51.05 13.25 13.43
N ILE A 582 -50.30 14.35 13.29
CA ILE A 582 -50.77 15.70 13.00
C ILE A 582 -51.91 15.62 11.98
N ALA A 583 -53.14 15.83 12.43
CA ALA A 583 -54.25 16.08 11.52
C ALA A 583 -53.89 17.38 10.78
N PHE A 584 -53.69 17.27 9.47
CA PHE A 584 -53.40 18.40 8.60
C PHE A 584 -54.61 19.37 8.68
N CYS A 585 -54.49 20.42 9.47
CA CYS A 585 -55.51 21.47 9.54
C CYS A 585 -55.22 22.52 8.48
N GLY A 586 -56.08 22.55 7.45
CA GLY A 586 -56.19 23.62 6.47
C GLY A 586 -57.41 23.35 5.59
N GLY A 587 -58.57 23.87 5.99
CA GLY A 587 -59.83 23.65 5.29
C GLY A 587 -60.02 24.55 4.07
N SER A 588 -60.67 24.01 3.04
CA SER A 588 -61.93 24.54 2.46
C SER A 588 -62.23 23.80 1.15
N GLU A 589 -63.41 23.20 1.08
CA GLU A 589 -64.20 22.92 -0.14
C GLU A 589 -63.46 22.32 -1.35
N ASN A 590 -63.29 21.00 -1.38
CA ASN A 590 -63.45 20.16 -2.59
C ASN A 590 -63.30 18.66 -2.24
N GLU A 591 -64.24 18.14 -1.45
CA GLU A 591 -64.16 16.80 -0.86
C GLU A 591 -64.58 15.64 -1.79
N LYS A 592 -64.59 15.83 -3.12
CA LYS A 592 -65.02 14.79 -4.07
C LYS A 592 -64.07 14.44 -5.22
N GLU A 593 -62.98 15.19 -5.45
CA GLU A 593 -62.02 14.85 -6.53
C GLU A 593 -60.66 14.33 -6.03
N GLU A 594 -60.23 14.64 -4.80
CA GLU A 594 -58.97 14.09 -4.26
C GLU A 594 -59.04 12.63 -3.79
N LYS A 595 -60.26 12.08 -3.62
CA LYS A 595 -60.43 10.66 -3.26
C LYS A 595 -60.00 9.67 -4.35
N ASN A 596 -59.81 10.11 -5.59
CA ASN A 596 -59.33 9.25 -6.67
C ASN A 596 -57.83 9.38 -6.96
N GLN A 597 -57.17 10.51 -6.64
CA GLN A 597 -55.71 10.64 -6.83
C GLN A 597 -54.90 10.14 -5.62
N GLY A 598 -55.45 10.17 -4.40
CA GLY A 598 -54.85 9.51 -3.23
C GLY A 598 -54.94 7.98 -3.24
N ARG A 599 -55.70 7.39 -4.19
CA ARG A 599 -55.86 5.94 -4.34
C ARG A 599 -54.86 5.29 -5.28
N GLU A 600 -54.14 6.05 -6.11
CA GLU A 600 -53.11 5.51 -7.01
C GLU A 600 -51.70 5.58 -6.42
N VAL A 601 -51.41 6.50 -5.49
CA VAL A 601 -50.07 6.58 -4.85
C VAL A 601 -49.89 5.52 -3.74
N LEU A 602 -50.97 4.93 -3.25
CA LEU A 602 -50.97 3.80 -2.30
C LEU A 602 -51.03 2.42 -2.96
N ARG A 603 -50.76 2.31 -4.27
CA ARG A 603 -50.72 1.02 -5.00
C ARG A 603 -49.33 0.44 -5.26
N PHE A 604 -48.25 1.06 -4.79
CA PHE A 604 -46.93 0.44 -4.76
C PHE A 604 -46.44 0.26 -3.33
N ASN A 605 -46.81 -0.88 -2.73
CA ASN A 605 -45.97 -1.74 -1.87
C ASN A 605 -46.82 -2.63 -0.96
N LEU A 606 -47.68 -3.46 -1.58
CA LEU A 606 -48.33 -4.59 -0.90
C LEU A 606 -47.37 -5.78 -0.62
N GLN A 607 -46.08 -5.67 -0.92
CA GLN A 607 -45.08 -6.71 -0.62
C GLN A 607 -44.29 -6.48 0.68
N ALA A 608 -44.40 -5.31 1.32
CA ALA A 608 -43.66 -5.02 2.56
C ALA A 608 -44.33 -5.62 3.81
N GLN A 609 -45.66 -5.82 3.78
CA GLN A 609 -46.43 -6.31 4.92
C GLN A 609 -46.39 -7.85 5.01
N GLU A 610 -46.47 -8.56 3.88
CA GLU A 610 -46.22 -10.01 3.81
C GLU A 610 -44.75 -10.34 4.12
N ALA A 611 -43.80 -9.46 3.75
CA ALA A 611 -42.40 -9.62 4.13
C ALA A 611 -42.15 -9.38 5.63
N LEU A 612 -42.91 -8.48 6.28
CA LEU A 612 -42.79 -8.24 7.73
C LEU A 612 -43.38 -9.41 8.55
N GLU A 613 -44.48 -10.01 8.08
CA GLU A 613 -45.10 -11.19 8.71
C GLU A 613 -44.26 -12.46 8.52
N LEU A 614 -43.51 -12.58 7.42
CA LEU A 614 -42.50 -13.65 7.24
C LEU A 614 -41.22 -13.42 8.07
N PHE A 615 -40.89 -12.17 8.43
CA PHE A 615 -39.66 -11.83 9.16
C PHE A 615 -39.83 -11.81 10.69
N LEU A 616 -41.07 -11.71 11.21
CA LEU A 616 -41.37 -11.63 12.64
C LEU A 616 -42.12 -12.85 13.20
N GLY A 617 -42.03 -14.00 12.54
CA GLY A 617 -42.63 -15.26 12.99
C GLY A 617 -41.96 -15.90 14.23
N VAL A 618 -41.94 -15.20 15.37
CA VAL A 618 -41.68 -15.78 16.70
C VAL A 618 -42.54 -15.07 17.75
N GLU A 619 -43.84 -15.34 17.75
CA GLU A 619 -44.67 -15.24 18.94
C GLU A 619 -45.21 -16.63 19.23
N ASP A 620 -44.51 -17.38 20.10
CA ASP A 620 -45.03 -18.46 20.96
C ASP A 620 -43.93 -19.25 21.72
N TRP A 621 -42.66 -18.81 21.69
CA TRP A 621 -41.56 -19.53 22.37
C TRP A 621 -40.82 -18.74 23.46
N LEU A 622 -41.50 -17.79 24.10
CA LEU A 622 -40.90 -16.88 25.09
C LEU A 622 -41.38 -17.08 26.53
N LEU A 623 -41.93 -18.25 26.86
CA LEU A 623 -42.45 -18.55 28.22
C LEU A 623 -41.81 -19.76 28.91
N GLU A 624 -40.80 -20.41 28.35
CA GLU A 624 -40.15 -21.56 29.00
C GLU A 624 -38.62 -21.58 28.85
N LYS A 625 -37.87 -20.60 29.37
CA LYS A 625 -36.39 -20.71 29.49
C LYS A 625 -35.79 -20.02 30.72
N ASP A 626 -36.14 -20.53 31.89
CA ASP A 626 -35.29 -20.41 33.09
C ASP A 626 -34.37 -21.64 33.28
N GLN A 627 -34.55 -22.72 32.52
CA GLN A 627 -33.73 -23.95 32.63
C GLN A 627 -32.48 -23.97 31.73
N ASP A 628 -32.46 -23.20 30.64
CA ASP A 628 -31.35 -23.22 29.68
C ASP A 628 -30.14 -22.38 30.09
N LEU A 629 -30.34 -21.42 31.00
CA LEU A 629 -29.24 -20.63 31.57
C LEU A 629 -28.31 -21.51 32.42
N GLN A 630 -28.88 -22.50 33.12
CA GLN A 630 -28.11 -23.47 33.91
C GLN A 630 -27.36 -24.47 33.03
N GLY A 631 -27.98 -24.95 31.95
CA GLY A 631 -27.31 -25.84 30.99
C GLY A 631 -26.17 -25.16 30.22
N PHE A 632 -26.29 -23.87 29.90
CA PHE A 632 -25.23 -23.12 29.24
C PHE A 632 -24.05 -22.79 30.18
N ILE A 633 -24.33 -22.55 31.47
CA ILE A 633 -23.29 -22.36 32.49
C ILE A 633 -22.54 -23.67 32.76
N GLU A 634 -23.22 -24.83 32.74
CA GLU A 634 -22.56 -26.15 32.88
C GLU A 634 -21.70 -26.49 31.66
N LEU A 635 -22.12 -26.12 30.44
CA LEU A 635 -21.35 -26.33 29.22
C LEU A 635 -20.07 -25.47 29.19
N LEU A 636 -20.13 -24.23 29.70
CA LEU A 636 -18.98 -23.33 29.84
C LEU A 636 -18.01 -23.73 30.95
N GLN A 637 -18.39 -24.63 31.86
CA GLN A 637 -17.50 -25.19 32.89
C GLN A 637 -16.80 -26.48 32.44
N GLN A 638 -17.25 -27.11 31.34
CA GLN A 638 -16.62 -28.31 30.77
C GLN A 638 -15.61 -28.01 29.64
N VAL A 639 -15.60 -26.80 29.09
CA VAL A 639 -14.60 -26.29 28.11
C VAL A 639 -13.56 -25.46 28.84
#